data_AF-A0AAX2IH45-F1
#
_entry.id   AF-A0AAX2IH45-F1
#
_cell.length_a   1.000
_cell.length_b   1.000
_cell.length_c   1.000
_cell.angle_alpha   90.00
_cell.angle_beta   90.00
_cell.angle_gamma   90.00
#
_symmetry.space_group_name_H-M   'P 1'
#
loop_
_entity.id
_entity.type
_entity.pdbx_description
1 polymer ?
#
loop_
_entity_poly.entity_id
_entity_poly.type
_entity_poly.pdbx_seq_one_letter_code
_entity_poly.pdbx_strand_id
1 'polypeptide(L)'
;MEMILISNTVRFNQSFEDFTKNFKNKSSTFDVEDMFIVPKSTLSRINTEKFKDQPLSKEESEEMKFILENKIKELLVPRELYKKGEAVYTITFLGEEIELDPRPTGHNDSDHLIWKLYNLIELIDSCLIEGKPVYLSITDDNN
;
A
#
# COMPACT_ATOMS: atom_id res chain seq x y z
N MET A 1 -9.87 -10.55 -11.75
CA MET A 1 -10.00 -9.99 -10.39
C MET A 1 -9.31 -8.65 -10.45
N GLU A 2 -9.94 -7.57 -10.00
CA GLU A 2 -9.31 -6.25 -10.05
C GLU A 2 -8.28 -6.14 -8.94
N MET A 3 -7.01 -6.00 -9.31
CA MET A 3 -5.90 -5.76 -8.39
C MET A 3 -5.44 -4.32 -8.54
N ILE A 4 -5.22 -3.66 -7.40
CA ILE A 4 -4.62 -2.33 -7.37
C ILE A 4 -3.13 -2.47 -7.12
N LEU A 5 -2.32 -1.94 -8.04
CA LEU A 5 -0.88 -1.80 -7.89
C LEU A 5 -0.55 -0.32 -7.65
N ILE A 6 0.20 -0.05 -6.60
CA ILE A 6 0.79 1.26 -6.37
C ILE A 6 2.30 1.14 -6.54
N SER A 7 2.88 2.05 -7.31
CA SER A 7 4.32 2.05 -7.58
C SER A 7 4.91 3.45 -7.68
N ASN A 8 6.23 3.53 -7.74
CA ASN A 8 6.95 4.78 -8.02
C ASN A 8 7.45 4.90 -9.47
N THR A 9 6.92 4.08 -10.39
CA THR A 9 7.35 4.05 -11.80
C THR A 9 6.18 4.00 -12.79
N VAL A 10 6.37 4.54 -14.00
CA VAL A 10 5.34 4.65 -15.05
C VAL A 10 5.05 3.33 -15.81
N ARG A 11 5.87 2.29 -15.65
CA ARG A 11 6.11 1.31 -16.73
C ARG A 11 5.06 0.19 -16.83
N PHE A 12 3.88 0.50 -17.36
CA PHE A 12 2.85 -0.49 -17.69
C PHE A 12 2.81 -0.95 -19.16
N ASN A 13 3.86 -0.70 -19.93
CA ASN A 13 4.06 -1.43 -21.19
C ASN A 13 4.62 -2.85 -20.97
N GLN A 14 4.61 -3.35 -19.74
CA GLN A 14 5.10 -4.66 -19.31
C GLN A 14 3.97 -5.39 -18.58
N SER A 15 3.97 -6.73 -18.60
CA SER A 15 2.99 -7.51 -17.84
C SER A 15 3.15 -7.27 -16.34
N PHE A 16 2.10 -7.53 -15.55
CA PHE A 16 2.17 -7.45 -14.08
C PHE A 16 3.32 -8.29 -13.51
N GLU A 17 3.52 -9.50 -14.05
CA GLU A 17 4.66 -10.35 -13.67
C GLU A 17 6.01 -9.71 -13.98
N ASP A 18 6.18 -9.12 -15.17
CA ASP A 18 7.43 -8.47 -15.54
C ASP A 18 7.69 -7.23 -14.69
N PHE A 19 6.63 -6.50 -14.34
CA PHE A 19 6.69 -5.34 -13.48
C PHE A 19 7.21 -5.70 -12.08
N THR A 20 6.65 -6.75 -11.48
CA THR A 20 7.00 -7.20 -10.12
C THR A 20 8.36 -7.88 -10.04
N LYS A 21 8.84 -8.51 -11.13
CA LYS A 21 10.18 -9.12 -11.20
C LYS A 21 11.33 -8.10 -11.24
N ASN A 22 11.07 -6.85 -11.62
CA ASN A 22 12.12 -5.82 -11.70
C ASN A 22 12.37 -5.16 -10.33
N PHE A 23 13.47 -5.56 -9.68
CA PHE A 23 13.89 -5.04 -8.36
C PHE A 23 14.10 -3.52 -8.27
N LYS A 24 14.19 -2.81 -9.40
CA LYS A 24 14.26 -1.34 -9.41
C LYS A 24 12.89 -0.68 -9.18
N ASN A 25 11.81 -1.42 -9.41
CA ASN A 25 10.46 -0.97 -9.17
C ASN A 25 10.14 -1.17 -7.69
N LYS A 26 9.77 -0.10 -6.98
CA LYS A 26 9.11 -0.24 -5.69
C LYS A 26 7.62 -0.35 -5.94
N SER A 27 6.96 -1.33 -5.32
CA SER A 27 5.51 -1.48 -5.45
C SER A 27 4.85 -2.17 -4.27
N SER A 28 3.55 -1.90 -4.11
CA SER A 28 2.64 -2.62 -3.21
C SER A 28 1.36 -2.97 -3.96
N THR A 29 0.79 -4.14 -3.67
CA THR A 29 -0.42 -4.67 -4.32
C THR A 29 -1.53 -4.90 -3.31
N PHE A 30 -2.76 -4.64 -3.73
CA PHE A 30 -3.98 -4.93 -2.99
C PHE A 30 -4.91 -5.80 -3.85
N ASP A 31 -5.39 -6.89 -3.25
CA ASP A 31 -6.44 -7.71 -3.83
C ASP A 31 -7.82 -7.08 -3.58
N VAL A 32 -8.88 -7.66 -4.14
CA VAL A 32 -10.26 -7.13 -4.00
C VAL A 32 -10.67 -6.99 -2.54
N GLU A 33 -10.23 -7.89 -1.68
CA GLU A 33 -10.48 -7.84 -0.24
C GLU A 33 -9.71 -6.71 0.48
N ASP A 34 -8.70 -6.11 -0.14
CA ASP A 34 -7.95 -5.00 0.44
C ASP A 34 -8.32 -3.64 -0.23
N MET A 35 -9.00 -3.67 -1.39
CA MET A 35 -9.35 -2.48 -2.20
C MET A 35 -10.17 -1.43 -1.45
N PHE A 36 -10.99 -1.82 -0.46
CA PHE A 36 -11.84 -0.87 0.28
C PHE A 36 -11.06 0.11 1.17
N ILE A 37 -9.77 -0.12 1.35
CA ILE A 37 -8.90 0.69 2.22
C ILE A 37 -8.50 2.00 1.56
N VAL A 38 -8.42 2.04 0.23
CA VAL A 38 -8.20 3.30 -0.50
C VAL A 38 -9.58 3.86 -0.87
N PRO A 39 -10.03 4.97 -0.26
CA PRO A 39 -11.36 5.51 -0.47
C PRO A 39 -11.60 5.79 -1.95
N LYS A 40 -12.76 5.35 -2.45
CA LYS A 40 -13.17 5.60 -3.84
C LYS A 40 -13.13 7.08 -4.23
N SER A 41 -13.19 8.00 -3.26
CA SER A 41 -13.04 9.45 -3.46
C SER A 41 -11.61 9.86 -3.83
N THR A 42 -10.59 9.27 -3.20
CA THR A 42 -9.18 9.38 -3.61
C THR A 42 -8.96 8.75 -4.98
N LEU A 43 -9.80 7.75 -5.30
CA LEU A 43 -9.89 7.08 -6.57
C LEU A 43 -10.90 7.73 -7.54
N SER A 44 -11.26 9.01 -7.40
CA SER A 44 -12.27 9.64 -8.29
C SER A 44 -11.94 9.53 -9.79
N ARG A 45 -10.65 9.39 -10.14
CA ARG A 45 -10.16 9.08 -11.50
C ARG A 45 -10.40 7.63 -11.97
N ILE A 46 -10.63 6.69 -11.06
CA ILE A 46 -10.82 5.25 -11.31
C ILE A 46 -12.22 4.92 -11.83
N ASN A 47 -13.21 5.76 -11.56
CA ASN A 47 -14.54 5.61 -12.15
C ASN A 47 -14.63 6.13 -13.61
N THR A 48 -13.50 6.33 -14.30
CA THR A 48 -13.49 6.65 -15.73
C THR A 48 -13.34 5.37 -16.54
N GLU A 49 -14.16 5.18 -17.59
CA GLU A 49 -14.24 3.96 -18.43
C GLU A 49 -12.89 3.48 -19.02
N LYS A 50 -11.84 4.30 -18.94
CA LYS A 50 -10.47 3.96 -19.32
C LYS A 50 -9.50 4.55 -18.30
N PHE A 51 -9.28 3.84 -17.20
CA PHE A 51 -8.22 4.22 -16.28
C PHE A 51 -6.88 4.25 -17.02
N LYS A 52 -6.23 5.42 -17.02
CA LYS A 52 -4.90 5.60 -17.58
C LYS A 52 -3.96 5.81 -16.41
N ASP A 53 -2.89 5.04 -16.35
CA ASP A 53 -1.84 5.19 -15.33
C ASP A 53 -1.31 6.62 -15.37
N GLN A 54 -1.75 7.42 -14.40
CA GLN A 54 -1.36 8.81 -14.24
C GLN A 54 -0.65 8.95 -12.91
N PRO A 55 0.38 9.82 -12.86
CA PRO A 55 1.00 10.15 -11.60
C PRO A 55 -0.03 10.85 -10.70
N LEU A 56 -0.05 10.47 -9.43
CA LEU A 56 -0.66 11.25 -8.37
C LEU A 56 0.08 12.58 -8.25
N SER A 57 -0.66 13.65 -8.00
CA SER A 57 -0.06 14.90 -7.56
C SER A 57 0.60 14.72 -6.19
N LYS A 58 1.39 15.71 -5.78
CA LYS A 58 1.98 15.71 -4.43
C LYS A 58 0.88 15.68 -3.37
N GLU A 59 -0.15 16.49 -3.54
CA GLU A 59 -1.31 16.59 -2.64
C GLU A 59 -2.09 15.28 -2.61
N GLU A 60 -2.33 14.64 -3.77
CA GLU A 60 -2.98 13.32 -3.85
C GLU A 60 -2.15 12.23 -3.15
N SER A 61 -0.81 12.32 -3.26
CA SER A 61 0.10 11.39 -2.59
C SER A 61 0.11 11.59 -1.06
N GLU A 62 0.10 12.83 -0.59
CA GLU A 62 0.00 13.18 0.83
C GLU A 62 -1.36 12.77 1.42
N GLU A 63 -2.45 13.00 0.69
CA GLU A 63 -3.78 12.56 1.08
C GLU A 63 -3.87 11.03 1.17
N MET A 64 -3.32 10.31 0.17
CA MET A 64 -3.26 8.85 0.20
C MET A 64 -2.45 8.36 1.40
N LYS A 65 -1.29 8.96 1.67
CA LYS A 65 -0.49 8.64 2.87
C LYS A 65 -1.32 8.82 4.15
N PHE A 66 -1.99 9.96 4.30
CA PHE A 66 -2.79 10.26 5.49
C PHE A 66 -3.92 9.23 5.72
N ILE A 67 -4.59 8.81 4.64
CA ILE A 67 -5.63 7.78 4.69
C ILE A 67 -5.06 6.44 5.18
N LEU A 68 -3.91 6.03 4.64
CA LEU A 68 -3.25 4.78 5.03
C LEU A 68 -2.78 4.82 6.48
N GLU A 69 -2.23 5.94 6.93
CA GLU A 69 -1.84 6.14 8.33
C GLU A 69 -3.05 6.03 9.28
N ASN A 70 -4.17 6.65 8.93
CA ASN A 70 -5.39 6.52 9.73
C ASN A 70 -5.91 5.09 9.74
N LYS A 71 -5.79 4.36 8.62
CA LYS A 71 -6.18 2.96 8.60
C LYS A 71 -5.31 2.09 9.50
N ILE A 72 -3.99 2.31 9.51
CA ILE A 72 -3.09 1.63 10.45
C ILE A 72 -3.50 1.95 11.90
N LYS A 73 -3.79 3.21 12.23
CA LYS A 73 -4.29 3.57 13.58
C LYS A 73 -5.55 2.81 13.95
N GLU A 74 -6.54 2.72 13.05
CA GLU A 74 -7.75 1.95 13.28
C GLU A 74 -7.46 0.47 13.56
N LEU A 75 -6.57 -0.14 12.77
CA LEU A 75 -6.21 -1.55 12.90
C LEU A 75 -5.40 -1.86 14.15
N LEU A 76 -4.68 -0.87 14.70
CA LEU A 76 -3.92 -0.98 15.94
C LEU A 76 -4.79 -0.91 17.20
N VAL A 77 -5.99 -0.30 17.14
CA VAL A 77 -6.89 -0.16 18.31
C VAL A 77 -7.37 -1.50 18.90
N PRO A 78 -7.91 -2.45 18.12
CA PRO A 78 -8.43 -3.71 18.67
C PRO A 78 -7.32 -4.75 18.89
N ARG A 79 -6.06 -4.41 18.62
CA ARG A 79 -4.95 -5.34 18.47
C ARG A 79 -4.41 -5.79 19.82
N GLU A 80 -4.13 -7.09 19.94
CA GLU A 80 -3.43 -7.62 21.10
C GLU A 80 -1.93 -7.31 20.99
N LEU A 81 -1.36 -6.76 22.06
CA LEU A 81 0.07 -6.50 22.13
C LEU A 81 0.83 -7.82 22.29
N TYR A 82 1.83 -8.03 21.44
CA TYR A 82 2.76 -9.15 21.56
C TYR A 82 3.50 -9.08 22.89
N LYS A 83 3.79 -10.24 23.49
CA LYS A 83 4.81 -10.28 24.53
C LYS A 83 6.17 -10.15 23.87
N LYS A 84 7.10 -9.52 24.59
CA LYS A 84 8.48 -9.32 24.14
C LYS A 84 9.07 -10.61 23.56
N GLY A 85 9.39 -10.58 22.26
CA GLY A 85 10.02 -11.69 21.54
C GLY A 85 9.07 -12.67 20.84
N GLU A 86 7.75 -12.41 20.85
CA GLU A 86 6.76 -13.19 20.08
C GLU A 86 6.57 -12.66 18.66
N ALA A 87 6.85 -11.38 18.41
CA ALA A 87 6.74 -10.77 17.09
C ALA A 87 7.95 -11.05 16.20
N VAL A 88 7.71 -11.04 14.89
CA VAL A 88 8.71 -11.38 13.88
C VAL A 88 9.38 -10.13 13.31
N TYR A 89 8.67 -8.99 13.30
CA TYR A 89 9.16 -7.73 12.75
C TYR A 89 8.84 -6.56 13.67
N THR A 90 9.67 -5.52 13.62
CA THR A 90 9.43 -4.24 14.28
C THR A 90 9.41 -3.15 13.21
N ILE A 91 8.37 -2.33 13.20
CA ILE A 91 8.27 -1.14 12.36
C ILE A 91 8.32 0.12 13.24
N THR A 92 8.74 1.25 12.67
CA THR A 92 8.63 2.55 13.33
C THR A 92 7.49 3.32 12.68
N PHE A 93 6.37 3.44 13.37
CA PHE A 93 5.17 4.12 12.88
C PHE A 93 4.85 5.33 13.74
N LEU A 94 4.84 6.52 13.14
CA LEU A 94 4.60 7.81 13.82
C LEU A 94 5.47 8.05 15.07
N GLY A 95 6.70 7.51 15.05
CA GLY A 95 7.67 7.64 16.15
C GLY A 95 7.56 6.54 17.22
N GLU A 96 6.63 5.60 17.09
CA GLU A 96 6.47 4.46 17.98
C GLU A 96 6.99 3.17 17.34
N GLU A 97 7.66 2.33 18.13
CA GLU A 97 8.06 0.99 17.69
C GLU A 97 6.88 0.02 17.86
N ILE A 98 6.46 -0.59 16.76
CA ILE A 98 5.35 -1.53 16.72
C ILE A 98 5.89 -2.89 16.26
N GLU A 99 5.79 -3.86 17.15
CA GLU A 99 6.03 -5.27 16.86
C GLU A 99 4.87 -5.84 16.04
N LEU A 100 5.13 -6.54 14.92
CA LEU A 100 4.15 -7.14 13.99
C LEU A 100 4.52 -8.59 13.63
N ASP A 101 3.51 -9.40 13.31
CA ASP A 101 3.65 -10.67 12.60
C ASP A 101 2.97 -10.63 11.22
N PRO A 102 3.69 -10.35 10.13
CA PRO A 102 3.11 -10.16 8.80
C PRO A 102 2.67 -11.48 8.15
N ARG A 103 2.78 -12.63 8.84
CA ARG A 103 2.31 -13.90 8.32
C ARG A 103 0.77 -13.90 8.26
N PRO A 104 0.15 -14.43 7.20
CA PRO A 104 -1.32 -14.49 7.08
C PRO A 104 -2.03 -15.27 8.20
N THR A 105 -1.31 -16.14 8.92
CA THR A 105 -1.80 -16.93 10.06
C THR A 105 -1.13 -16.52 11.37
N GLY A 106 -0.75 -15.24 11.48
CA GLY A 106 -0.11 -14.68 12.66
C GLY A 106 -1.04 -14.57 13.87
N HIS A 107 -0.52 -14.04 14.97
CA HIS A 107 -1.28 -13.88 16.22
C HIS A 107 -2.40 -12.83 16.12
N ASN A 108 -2.21 -11.79 15.31
CA ASN A 108 -3.22 -10.78 15.01
C ASN A 108 -3.58 -10.81 13.52
N ASP A 109 -4.87 -10.99 13.21
CA ASP A 109 -5.38 -11.03 11.83
C ASP A 109 -5.05 -9.75 11.04
N SER A 110 -4.94 -8.60 11.73
CA SER A 110 -4.67 -7.31 11.10
C SER A 110 -3.19 -7.05 10.80
N ASP A 111 -2.25 -7.84 11.32
CA ASP A 111 -0.82 -7.54 11.21
C ASP A 111 -0.30 -7.64 9.78
N HIS A 112 -0.77 -8.64 9.04
CA HIS A 112 -0.45 -8.76 7.61
C HIS A 112 -0.88 -7.51 6.84
N LEU A 113 -2.07 -6.99 7.16
CA LEU A 113 -2.58 -5.79 6.53
C LEU A 113 -1.82 -4.54 6.97
N ILE A 114 -1.53 -4.38 8.27
CA ILE A 114 -0.73 -3.27 8.78
C ILE A 114 0.64 -3.24 8.08
N TRP A 115 1.27 -4.40 7.92
CA TRP A 115 2.54 -4.53 7.21
C TRP A 115 2.45 -4.07 5.75
N LYS A 116 1.41 -4.50 5.01
CA LYS A 116 1.15 -4.04 3.63
C LYS A 116 0.99 -2.52 3.57
N LEU A 117 0.15 -1.95 4.44
CA LEU A 117 -0.11 -0.50 4.46
C LEU A 117 1.13 0.30 4.85
N TYR A 118 1.92 -0.20 5.79
CA TYR A 118 3.17 0.45 6.20
C TYR A 118 4.19 0.51 5.07
N ASN A 119 4.42 -0.61 4.37
CA ASN A 119 5.32 -0.62 3.20
C ASN A 119 4.88 0.35 2.09
N LEU A 120 3.57 0.51 1.93
CA LEU A 120 3.05 1.48 0.98
C LEU A 120 3.31 2.92 1.44
N ILE A 121 3.14 3.23 2.72
CA ILE A 121 3.49 4.55 3.28
C ILE A 121 4.98 4.84 3.02
N GLU A 122 5.87 3.89 3.29
CA GLU A 122 7.31 4.01 3.03
C GLU A 122 7.62 4.26 1.54
N LEU A 123 6.87 3.62 0.63
CA LEU A 123 6.97 3.87 -0.80
C LEU A 123 6.60 5.31 -1.12
N ILE A 124 5.44 5.78 -0.65
CA ILE A 124 4.95 7.15 -0.87
C ILE A 124 5.93 8.17 -0.28
N ASP A 125 6.41 7.95 0.94
CA ASP A 125 7.39 8.82 1.58
C ASP A 125 8.69 8.91 0.80
N SER A 126 9.20 7.78 0.33
CA SER A 126 10.39 7.81 -0.53
C SER A 126 10.15 8.61 -1.81
N CYS A 127 8.94 8.56 -2.38
CA CYS A 127 8.59 9.34 -3.56
C CYS A 127 8.52 10.84 -3.26
N LEU A 128 7.84 11.22 -2.18
CA LEU A 128 7.72 12.60 -1.73
C LEU A 128 9.08 13.22 -1.41
N ILE A 129 9.97 12.47 -0.74
CA ILE A 129 11.34 12.90 -0.40
C ILE A 129 12.20 13.05 -1.66
N GLU A 130 12.13 12.08 -2.58
CA GLU A 130 12.96 12.06 -3.80
C GLU A 130 12.38 12.93 -4.94
N GLY A 131 11.22 13.55 -4.74
CA GLY A 131 10.51 14.30 -5.79
C GLY A 131 10.05 13.42 -6.96
N LYS A 132 9.79 12.14 -6.70
CA LYS A 132 9.32 11.18 -7.69
C LYS A 132 7.80 11.08 -7.66
N PRO A 133 7.16 10.87 -8.81
CA PRO A 133 5.72 10.62 -8.87
C PRO A 133 5.36 9.23 -8.30
N VAL A 134 4.24 9.18 -7.58
CA VAL A 134 3.54 7.92 -7.24
C VAL A 134 2.56 7.61 -8.36
N TYR A 135 2.53 6.36 -8.80
CA TYR A 135 1.60 5.85 -9.81
C TYR A 135 0.64 4.87 -9.16
N LEU A 136 -0.62 4.99 -9.53
CA LEU A 136 -1.67 4.06 -9.21
C LEU A 136 -2.07 3.36 -10.50
N SER A 137 -2.17 2.04 -10.44
CA SER A 137 -2.50 1.17 -11.56
C SER A 137 -3.53 0.15 -11.13
N ILE A 138 -4.46 -0.18 -12.04
CA ILE A 138 -5.48 -1.20 -11.82
C ILE A 138 -5.33 -2.23 -12.93
N THR A 139 -5.06 -3.46 -12.53
CA THR A 139 -5.00 -4.61 -13.43
C THR A 139 -6.22 -5.48 -13.20
N ASP A 140 -6.97 -5.79 -14.24
CA ASP A 140 -7.94 -6.89 -14.20
C ASP A 140 -7.31 -8.10 -14.87
N ASP A 141 -7.21 -9.22 -14.14
CA ASP A 141 -6.66 -10.49 -14.64
C ASP A 141 -7.42 -11.08 -15.86
N ASN A 142 -8.49 -10.44 -16.34
CA ASN A 142 -9.31 -10.89 -17.45
C ASN A 142 -8.96 -10.28 -18.84
N ASN A 143 -7.84 -9.56 -18.97
CA ASN A 143 -7.37 -9.03 -20.27
C ASN A 143 -5.94 -9.42 -20.60
#